data_AF-A0A396YQ28-F1
#
_entry.id   AF-A0A396YQ28-F1
#
_cell.length_a   1.000
_cell.length_b   1.000
_cell.length_c   1.000
_cell.angle_alpha   90.00
_cell.angle_beta   90.00
_cell.angle_gamma   90.00
#
_symmetry.space_group_name_H-M   'P 1'
#
loop_
_entity.id
_entity.type
_entity.pdbx_description
1 polymer ?
#
loop_
_entity_poly.entity_id
_entity_poly.type
_entity_poly.pdbx_seq_one_letter_code
_entity_poly.pdbx_strand_id
1 'polypeptide(L)' 'MDKNLRDSIVWHFREGYAVMKTWEILEWSYPKLKFKEVKYVFDELESQIPKAGIKKETLAA' A
#
# COMPACT_ATOMS: atom_id res chain seq x y z
N MET A 1 5.00 0.49 14.57
CA MET A 1 5.73 0.80 13.33
C MET A 1 6.04 2.29 13.29
N ASP A 2 7.24 2.67 12.85
CA ASP A 2 7.63 4.08 12.67
C ASP A 2 6.68 4.82 11.72
N LYS A 3 6.37 6.10 12.02
CA LYS A 3 5.50 6.92 11.17
C LYS A 3 6.08 7.09 9.76
N ASN A 4 7.39 7.32 9.65
CA ASN A 4 8.08 7.47 8.35
C ASN A 4 8.03 6.18 7.52
N LEU A 5 8.15 5.03 8.17
CA LEU A 5 8.04 3.73 7.54
C LEU A 5 6.62 3.50 7.01
N ARG A 6 5.59 3.85 7.80
CA ARG A 6 4.18 3.72 7.36
C ARG A 6 3.90 4.63 6.17
N ASP A 7 4.33 5.87 6.25
CA ASP A 7 4.15 6.84 5.17
C ASP A 7 4.82 6.38 3.87
N SER A 8 6.04 5.84 3.99
CA SER A 8 6.74 5.25 2.84
C SER A 8 5.96 4.08 2.23
N ILE A 9 5.44 3.15 3.04
CA ILE A 9 4.64 2.02 2.56
C ILE A 9 3.37 2.50 1.84
N VAL A 10 2.68 3.49 2.41
CA VAL A 10 1.47 4.11 1.81
C VAL A 10 1.81 4.79 0.49
N TRP A 11 2.94 5.49 0.41
CA TRP A 11 3.40 6.14 -0.80
C TRP A 11 3.63 5.13 -1.93
N HIS A 12 4.36 4.04 -1.65
CA HIS A 12 4.60 2.96 -2.64
C HIS A 12 3.30 2.29 -3.07
N PHE A 13 2.38 2.07 -2.13
CA PHE A 13 1.05 1.54 -2.43
C PHE A 13 0.27 2.44 -3.40
N ARG A 14 0.29 3.77 -3.19
CA ARG A 14 -0.37 4.74 -4.08
C ARG A 14 0.28 4.82 -5.46
N GLU A 15 1.59 4.60 -5.55
CA GLU A 15 2.31 4.48 -6.83
C GLU A 15 1.99 3.16 -7.57
N GLY A 16 1.23 2.24 -6.96
CA GLY A 16 0.86 0.95 -7.55
C GLY A 16 1.96 -0.11 -7.45
N TYR A 17 2.90 0.05 -6.52
CA TYR A 17 3.93 -0.97 -6.28
C TYR A 17 3.31 -2.20 -5.62
N ALA A 18 3.84 -3.38 -5.95
CA ALA A 18 3.48 -4.61 -5.25
C ALA A 18 4.05 -4.62 -3.82
N VAL A 19 3.40 -5.35 -2.92
CA VAL A 19 3.83 -5.54 -1.52
C VAL A 19 5.26 -6.08 -1.43
N MET A 20 5.63 -7.01 -2.31
CA MET A 20 6.97 -7.62 -2.37
C MET A 20 8.04 -6.59 -2.74
N LYS A 21 7.81 -5.85 -3.83
CA LYS A 21 8.72 -4.79 -4.28
C LYS A 21 8.88 -3.69 -3.23
N THR A 22 7.78 -3.31 -2.58
CA THR A 22 7.80 -2.31 -1.50
C THR A 22 8.62 -2.80 -0.30
N TRP A 23 8.44 -4.06 0.10
CA TRP A 23 9.24 -4.64 1.18
C TRP A 23 10.72 -4.74 0.81
N GLU A 24 11.06 -5.21 -0.39
CA GLU A 24 12.46 -5.29 -0.84
C GLU A 24 13.13 -3.92 -0.78
N ILE A 25 12.50 -2.86 -1.30
CA ILE A 25 13.06 -1.50 -1.26
C ILE A 25 13.24 -1.01 0.18
N LEU A 26 12.24 -1.23 1.04
CA LEU A 26 12.27 -0.71 2.40
C LEU A 26 13.16 -1.53 3.33
N GLU A 27 13.40 -2.81 3.06
CA GLU A 27 14.32 -3.65 3.84
C GLU A 27 15.74 -3.07 3.84
N TRP A 28 16.19 -2.49 2.72
CA TRP A 28 17.51 -1.83 2.64
C TRP A 28 17.68 -0.68 3.66
N SER A 29 16.61 0.07 3.90
CA SER A 29 16.63 1.20 4.86
C SER A 29 16.20 0.78 6.27
N TYR A 30 15.42 -0.29 6.38
CA TYR A 30 14.85 -0.79 7.61
C TYR A 30 15.13 -2.30 7.74
N PRO A 31 16.34 -2.70 8.18
CA PRO A 31 16.74 -4.12 8.23
C PRO A 31 15.94 -4.97 9.24
N LYS A 32 15.12 -4.34 10.08
CA LYS A 32 14.20 -5.02 11.01
C LYS A 32 12.77 -5.15 10.43
N LEU A 33 12.52 -4.62 9.24
CA LEU A 33 11.22 -4.62 8.60
C LEU A 33 10.82 -6.03 8.18
N LYS A 34 9.75 -6.54 8.78
CA LYS A 34 9.20 -7.84 8.38
C LYS A 34 8.25 -7.66 7.22
N PHE A 35 8.32 -8.56 6.24
CA PHE A 35 7.39 -8.62 5.12
C PHE A 35 5.91 -8.59 5.57
N LYS A 36 5.59 -9.27 6.68
CA LYS A 36 4.24 -9.29 7.26
C LYS A 36 3.73 -7.90 7.67
N GLU A 37 4.60 -6.99 8.10
CA GLU A 37 4.19 -5.62 8.46
C GLU A 37 3.81 -4.81 7.22
N VAL A 38 4.60 -4.91 6.14
CA VAL A 38 4.27 -4.26 4.85
C VAL A 38 2.96 -4.81 4.30
N LYS A 39 2.78 -6.14 4.34
CA LYS A 39 1.53 -6.80 3.93
C LYS A 39 0.33 -6.34 4.76
N TYR A 40 0.47 -6.20 6.08
CA TYR A 40 -0.61 -5.74 6.95
C TYR A 40 -1.07 -4.33 6.59
N VAL A 41 -0.14 -3.42 6.29
CA VAL A 41 -0.47 -2.06 5.88
C VAL A 41 -1.10 -2.03 4.50
N PHE A 42 -0.60 -2.84 3.56
CA PHE A 42 -1.22 -3.00 2.24
C PHE A 42 -2.66 -3.49 2.36
N ASP A 43 -2.90 -4.53 3.16
CA ASP A 43 -4.25 -5.07 3.41
C ASP A 43 -5.18 -4.03 4.05
N GLU A 44 -4.70 -3.26 5.02
CA GLU A 44 -5.44 -2.12 5.58
C GLU A 44 -5.79 -1.07 4.51
N LEU A 45 -4.88 -0.76 3.60
CA LEU A 45 -5.10 0.22 2.53
C LEU A 45 -6.07 -0.31 1.48
N GLU A 46 -5.92 -1.56 1.06
CA GLU A 46 -6.84 -2.25 0.15
C GLU A 46 -8.24 -2.38 0.76
N SER A 47 -8.34 -2.60 2.08
CA SER A 47 -9.63 -2.65 2.78
C SER A 47 -10.28 -1.28 2.92
N GLN A 48 -9.49 -0.21 2.97
CA GLN A 48 -9.98 1.18 3.00
C GLN A 48 -10.32 1.71 1.62
N ILE A 49 -9.72 1.18 0.56
CA ILE A 49 -10.20 1.44 -0.80
C ILE A 49 -11.56 0.78 -0.89
N PRO A 50 -12.66 1.55 -1.05
CA PRO A 50 -13.93 0.93 -1.36
C PRO A 50 -13.69 0.12 -2.63
N LYS A 51 -13.92 -1.21 -2.57
CA LYS A 51 -13.96 -2.05 -3.77
C LYS A 51 -15.01 -1.43 -4.69
N ALA A 52 -14.58 -0.53 -5.56
CA ALA A 52 -15.40 0.12 -6.56
C ALA A 52 -15.67 -0.91 -7.65
N GLY A 53 -16.39 -1.98 -7.29
CA GLY A 53 -17.20 -2.70 -8.24
C GLY A 53 -18.36 -1.79 -8.61
N ILE A 54 -18.31 -1.23 -9.81
CA ILE A 54 -19.51 -0.93 -10.60
C ILE A 54 -20.46 0.09 -9.95
N LYS A 55 -20.18 1.38 -10.15
CA LYS A 55 -21.26 2.29 -10.56
C LYS A 55 -20.97 2.72 -12.00
N LYS A 56 -21.66 2.07 -12.94
CA LYS A 56 -22.04 2.73 -14.19
C LYS A 56 -22.90 3.93 -13.80
N GLU A 57 -22.29 5.08 -13.59
CA GLU A 57 -22.97 6.36 -13.78
C GLU A 57 -22.21 7.08 -14.87
N THR A 58 -22.73 6.87 -16.08
CA THR A 58 -22.72 7.74 -17.25
C THR A 58 -22.21 9.16 -16.94
N LEU A 59 -20.94 9.44 -17.25
CA LEU A 59 -20.49 10.80 -17.47
C LEU A 59 -20.95 11.20 -18.88
N ALA A 60 -22.12 11.85 -18.92
CA ALA A 60 -22.48 12.74 -19.99
C ALA A 60 -21.53 13.94 -19.96
N ALA A 61 -20.86 14.21 -21.08
CA ALA A 61 -20.34 15.51 -21.49
C ALA A 61 -20.35 15.55 -23.02
#